data_AF-A0A086N6W4-F1
#
_entry.id   AF-A0A086N6W4-F1
#
_cell.length_a   1.000
_cell.length_b   1.000
_cell.length_c   1.000
_cell.angle_alpha   90.00
_cell.angle_beta   90.00
_cell.angle_gamma   90.00
#
_symmetry.space_group_name_H-M   'P 1'
#
loop_
_entity.id
_entity.type
_entity.pdbx_description
1 polymer ?
#
loop_
_entity_poly.entity_id
_entity_poly.type
_entity_poly.pdbx_seq_one_letter_code
_entity_poly.pdbx_strand_id
1 'polypeptide(L)'
;MGSISMRHRFRDPRSTKFDFLSSVLVRCPGCEKVAHVGTAPDSPGVHDRGLFASRRLVCRNCGVAKESSRGGVALHRDRHAPATDPYFDVRLRLQTETRHGWVWAYNLEHLELIKRFVQAPLRESIPRHDHGRRMTVVARLPSWMQQAKNRDEVLRAITRIHASLLRT
;
A
#
# COMPACT_ATOMS: atom_id res chain seq x y z
N MET A 1 25.29 6.96 -35.35
CA MET A 1 24.19 6.18 -34.72
C MET A 1 24.49 5.99 -33.25
N GLY A 2 23.92 6.82 -32.39
CA GLY A 2 24.03 6.68 -30.93
C GLY A 2 22.63 6.50 -30.36
N SER A 3 22.09 5.29 -30.40
CA SER A 3 20.82 4.99 -29.75
C SER A 3 21.04 4.99 -28.24
N ILE A 4 20.84 6.16 -27.62
CA ILE A 4 20.71 6.31 -26.17
C ILE A 4 19.52 5.44 -25.77
N SER A 5 19.80 4.23 -25.31
CA SER A 5 18.83 3.35 -24.69
C SER A 5 18.20 4.13 -23.53
N MET A 6 16.96 4.61 -23.71
CA MET A 6 16.14 5.22 -22.68
C MET A 6 15.81 4.16 -21.62
N ARG A 7 16.80 3.83 -20.79
CA ARG A 7 16.61 2.99 -19.62
C ARG A 7 15.73 3.80 -18.67
N HIS A 8 14.43 3.50 -18.63
CA HIS A 8 13.44 4.12 -17.76
C HIS A 8 14.00 4.23 -16.32
N ARG A 9 14.43 5.43 -15.94
CA ARG A 9 14.85 5.74 -14.58
C ARG A 9 13.61 5.93 -13.74
N PHE A 10 13.55 5.28 -12.59
CA PHE A 10 12.48 5.53 -11.64
C PHE A 10 12.75 6.83 -10.88
N ARG A 11 11.84 7.79 -11.02
CA ARG A 11 11.78 9.01 -10.20
C ARG A 11 10.87 8.75 -9.01
N ASP A 12 11.39 8.96 -7.80
CA ASP A 12 10.59 8.82 -6.59
C ASP A 12 9.55 9.96 -6.54
N PRO A 13 8.23 9.66 -6.56
CA PRO A 13 7.18 10.67 -6.45
C PRO A 13 7.14 11.35 -5.08
N ARG A 14 7.99 10.92 -4.13
CA ARG A 14 8.03 11.36 -2.74
C ARG A 14 6.75 11.03 -1.96
N SER A 15 5.97 10.06 -2.43
CA SER A 15 4.77 9.58 -1.75
C SER A 15 5.12 8.86 -0.46
N THR A 16 4.44 9.21 0.62
CA THR A 16 4.50 8.57 1.93
C THR A 16 3.41 7.50 2.08
N LYS A 17 3.49 6.68 3.12
CA LYS A 17 2.43 5.68 3.40
C LYS A 17 1.06 6.32 3.63
N PHE A 18 1.02 7.58 4.05
CA PHE A 18 -0.20 8.32 4.37
C PHE A 18 -1.02 8.69 3.13
N ASP A 19 -0.36 8.92 1.99
CA ASP A 19 -1.02 9.31 0.75
C ASP A 19 -1.96 8.22 0.21
N PHE A 20 -1.76 6.98 0.66
CA PHE A 20 -2.54 5.81 0.26
C PHE A 20 -3.63 5.42 1.27
N LEU A 21 -3.86 6.22 2.32
CA LEU A 21 -4.84 5.91 3.37
C LEU A 21 -6.25 6.47 3.11
N SER A 22 -6.44 7.23 2.03
CA SER A 22 -7.76 7.71 1.59
C SER A 22 -8.68 6.56 1.17
N SER A 23 -8.09 5.46 0.70
CA SER A 23 -8.77 4.28 0.17
C SER A 23 -7.92 3.06 0.49
N VAL A 24 -8.43 2.14 1.30
CA VAL A 24 -7.73 0.93 1.74
C VAL A 24 -8.59 -0.30 1.45
N LEU A 25 -7.99 -1.32 0.83
CA LEU A 25 -8.64 -2.60 0.54
C LEU A 25 -8.34 -3.61 1.64
N VAL A 26 -9.40 -4.12 2.27
CA VAL A 26 -9.33 -5.06 3.40
C VAL A 26 -10.11 -6.33 3.10
N ARG A 27 -9.85 -7.40 3.85
CA ARG A 27 -10.70 -8.59 3.86
C ARG A 27 -11.93 -8.30 4.70
N CYS A 28 -13.12 -8.46 4.14
CA CYS A 28 -14.35 -8.25 4.87
C CYS A 28 -14.40 -9.20 6.09
N PRO A 29 -14.65 -8.70 7.31
CA PRO A 29 -14.77 -9.56 8.49
C PRO A 29 -16.00 -10.48 8.46
N GLY A 30 -17.00 -10.20 7.60
CA GLY A 30 -18.22 -11.00 7.50
C GLY A 30 -18.23 -12.06 6.39
N CYS A 31 -17.54 -11.81 5.26
CA CYS A 31 -17.56 -12.74 4.11
C CYS A 31 -16.20 -12.99 3.46
N GLU A 32 -15.11 -12.44 4.03
CA GLU A 32 -13.73 -12.54 3.55
C GLU A 32 -13.43 -11.98 2.14
N LYS A 33 -14.47 -11.61 1.38
CA LYS A 33 -14.34 -10.92 0.10
C LYS A 33 -13.79 -9.51 0.29
N VAL A 34 -13.51 -8.82 -0.81
CA VAL A 34 -12.96 -7.47 -0.77
C VAL A 34 -13.94 -6.51 -0.09
N ALA A 35 -13.45 -5.78 0.90
CA ALA A 35 -14.11 -4.62 1.49
C ALA A 35 -13.22 -3.39 1.34
N HIS A 36 -13.85 -2.23 1.41
CA HIS A 36 -13.20 -0.94 1.24
C HIS A 36 -13.30 -0.14 2.53
N VAL A 37 -12.20 0.47 2.95
CA VAL A 37 -12.14 1.45 4.03
C VAL A 37 -11.77 2.79 3.40
N GLY A 38 -12.62 3.80 3.62
CA GLY A 38 -12.39 5.16 3.15
C GLY A 38 -12.82 6.21 4.17
N THR A 39 -12.64 7.48 3.84
CA THR A 39 -13.23 8.60 4.57
C THR A 39 -14.74 8.39 4.67
N ALA A 40 -15.29 8.44 5.88
CA ALA A 40 -16.73 8.49 6.05
C ALA A 40 -17.27 9.77 5.34
N PRO A 41 -18.46 9.74 4.73
CA PRO A 41 -19.05 10.95 4.20
C PRO A 41 -19.22 11.96 5.34
N ASP A 42 -18.67 13.16 5.14
CA ASP A 42 -18.70 14.23 6.13
C ASP A 42 -20.15 14.56 6.52
N SER A 43 -20.35 14.94 7.79
CA SER A 43 -21.47 15.85 8.11
C SER A 43 -21.21 17.17 7.37
N PRO A 44 -22.20 17.79 6.72
CA PRO A 44 -21.99 18.98 5.90
C PRO A 44 -21.26 20.07 6.72
N GLY A 45 -20.05 20.45 6.26
CA GLY A 45 -19.25 21.53 6.86
C GLY A 45 -17.87 21.15 7.40
N VAL A 46 -17.51 19.86 7.51
CA VAL A 46 -16.19 19.43 8.03
C VAL A 46 -15.48 18.55 7.01
N HIS A 47 -14.67 19.15 6.13
CA HIS A 47 -13.81 18.40 5.18
C HIS A 47 -12.51 17.96 5.83
N ASP A 48 -12.60 17.13 6.87
CA ASP A 48 -11.41 16.53 7.45
C ASP A 48 -10.99 15.31 6.61
N ARG A 49 -10.03 15.50 5.71
CA ARG A 49 -9.36 14.40 5.01
C ARG A 49 -8.09 13.93 5.74
N GLY A 50 -7.90 14.42 6.97
CA GLY A 50 -6.74 14.12 7.78
C GLY A 50 -6.65 12.65 8.19
N LEU A 51 -5.51 12.31 8.79
CA LEU A 51 -5.22 10.98 9.31
C LEU A 51 -6.22 10.54 10.38
N PHE A 52 -6.81 11.47 11.12
CA PHE A 52 -7.71 11.20 12.24
C PHE A 52 -9.19 11.34 11.88
N ALA A 53 -9.50 11.59 10.61
CA ALA A 53 -10.87 11.74 10.16
C ALA A 53 -11.63 10.41 10.26
N SER A 54 -12.94 10.51 10.48
CA SER A 54 -13.83 9.36 10.57
C SER A 54 -13.68 8.46 9.33
N ARG A 55 -13.72 7.15 9.54
CA ARG A 55 -13.60 6.16 8.46
C ARG A 55 -14.84 5.29 8.40
N ARG A 56 -15.15 4.84 7.19
CA ARG A 56 -16.22 3.87 6.95
C ARG A 56 -15.63 2.66 6.23
N LEU A 57 -15.85 1.48 6.81
CA LEU A 57 -15.64 0.19 6.17
C LEU A 57 -16.94 -0.23 5.49
N VAL A 58 -16.90 -0.57 4.21
CA VAL A 58 -18.05 -1.05 3.44
C VAL A 58 -17.66 -2.30 2.65
N CYS A 59 -18.47 -3.35 2.78
CA CYS A 59 -18.40 -4.52 1.91
C CYS A 59 -19.61 -4.56 0.98
N ARG A 60 -19.36 -4.52 -0.34
CA ARG A 60 -20.42 -4.60 -1.35
C ARG A 60 -20.98 -6.01 -1.55
N ASN A 61 -20.32 -7.04 -1.03
CA ASN A 61 -20.76 -8.43 -1.22
C ASN A 61 -21.76 -8.90 -0.16
N CYS A 62 -21.53 -8.60 1.12
CA CYS A 62 -22.42 -9.00 2.21
C CYS A 62 -23.14 -7.84 2.89
N GLY A 63 -22.90 -6.60 2.47
CA GLY A 63 -23.55 -5.41 3.02
C GLY A 63 -23.00 -4.91 4.36
N VAL A 64 -21.96 -5.54 4.92
CA VAL A 64 -21.33 -5.06 6.16
C VAL A 64 -20.86 -3.62 5.99
N ALA A 65 -21.35 -2.74 6.86
CA ALA A 65 -20.92 -1.37 7.00
C ALA A 65 -20.53 -1.10 8.45
N LYS A 66 -19.35 -0.52 8.68
CA LYS A 66 -18.89 -0.08 10.01
C LYS A 66 -18.34 1.32 9.89
N GLU A 67 -18.57 2.15 10.89
CA GLU A 67 -17.98 3.47 11.00
C GLU A 67 -17.10 3.55 12.22
N SER A 68 -15.98 4.24 12.09
CA SER A 68 -15.19 4.68 13.22
C SER A 68 -15.34 6.19 13.36
N SER A 69 -15.62 6.62 14.59
CA SER A 69 -15.42 8.01 14.99
C SER A 69 -13.92 8.33 14.94
N ARG A 70 -13.58 9.62 14.95
CA ARG A 70 -12.19 10.09 14.98
C ARG A 70 -11.38 9.29 15.99
N GLY A 71 -10.40 8.53 15.50
CA GLY A 71 -9.67 7.53 16.26
C GLY A 71 -8.18 7.56 15.93
N GLY A 72 -7.38 6.92 16.79
CA GLY A 72 -5.93 6.81 16.57
C GLY A 72 -5.59 6.00 15.32
N VAL A 73 -4.49 6.35 14.67
CA VAL A 73 -3.97 5.61 13.50
C VAL A 73 -2.88 4.66 13.94
N ALA A 74 -3.16 3.35 13.89
CA ALA A 74 -2.20 2.30 14.20
C ALA A 74 -1.51 1.81 12.92
N LEU A 75 -0.41 2.48 12.52
CA LEU A 75 0.34 2.03 11.34
C LEU A 75 0.97 0.65 11.60
N HIS A 76 0.76 -0.26 10.66
CA HIS A 76 1.42 -1.56 10.67
C HIS A 76 2.96 -1.41 10.60
N ARG A 77 3.66 -1.99 11.59
CA ARG A 77 5.12 -1.91 11.78
C ARG A 77 5.83 -3.25 11.73
N ASP A 78 5.10 -4.34 12.01
CA ASP A 78 5.66 -5.68 11.94
C ASP A 78 5.95 -6.06 10.48
N ARG A 79 7.01 -6.83 10.24
CA ARG A 79 7.38 -7.33 8.91
C ARG A 79 7.07 -8.82 8.75
N HIS A 80 6.78 -9.49 9.85
CA HIS A 80 6.55 -10.93 9.94
C HIS A 80 5.07 -11.26 10.17
N ALA A 81 4.28 -10.29 10.63
CA ALA A 81 2.83 -10.44 10.74
C ALA A 81 2.10 -9.96 9.47
N PRO A 82 0.89 -10.49 9.19
CA PRO A 82 0.00 -9.95 8.17
C PRO A 82 -0.28 -8.46 8.41
N ALA A 83 -0.28 -7.68 7.35
CA ALA A 83 -0.62 -6.27 7.41
C ALA A 83 -2.11 -6.06 7.68
N THR A 84 -2.40 -5.14 8.58
CA THR A 84 -3.75 -4.69 8.94
C THR A 84 -3.96 -3.24 8.54
N ASP A 85 -5.22 -2.86 8.37
CA ASP A 85 -5.59 -1.48 8.12
C ASP A 85 -5.43 -0.63 9.40
N PRO A 86 -5.00 0.62 9.30
CA PRO A 86 -4.68 1.42 10.50
C PRO A 86 -5.87 1.88 11.35
N TYR A 87 -7.12 1.62 10.92
CA TYR A 87 -8.32 2.23 11.48
C TYR A 87 -9.25 1.22 12.16
N PHE A 88 -9.44 0.05 11.54
CA PHE A 88 -10.28 -1.04 12.02
C PHE A 88 -9.48 -2.28 12.42
N ASP A 89 -8.16 -2.25 12.26
CA ASP A 89 -7.25 -3.39 12.47
C ASP A 89 -7.66 -4.64 11.69
N VAL A 90 -8.26 -4.46 10.52
CA VAL A 90 -8.69 -5.54 9.65
C VAL A 90 -7.57 -5.90 8.69
N ARG A 91 -7.38 -7.20 8.47
CA ARG A 91 -6.37 -7.73 7.55
C ARG A 91 -6.52 -7.12 6.15
N LEU A 92 -5.42 -6.58 5.60
CA LEU A 92 -5.39 -6.04 4.25
C LEU A 92 -5.73 -7.11 3.20
N ARG A 93 -6.42 -6.72 2.13
CA ARG A 93 -6.69 -7.61 1.00
C ARG A 93 -5.45 -7.79 0.13
N LEU A 94 -4.72 -6.70 -0.12
CA LEU A 94 -3.54 -6.69 -0.98
C LEU A 94 -2.30 -7.10 -0.19
N GLN A 95 -2.20 -8.38 0.13
CA GLN A 95 -1.00 -8.92 0.75
C GLN A 95 -0.74 -10.37 0.40
N THR A 96 0.53 -10.76 0.42
CA THR A 96 0.96 -12.14 0.23
C THR A 96 2.27 -12.39 0.98
N GLU A 97 2.42 -13.61 1.48
CA GLU A 97 3.63 -14.07 2.13
C GLU A 97 4.67 -14.51 1.09
N THR A 98 5.92 -14.19 1.37
CA THR A 98 7.10 -14.72 0.69
C THR A 98 8.07 -15.28 1.73
N ARG A 99 9.10 -16.02 1.29
CA ARG A 99 10.14 -16.56 2.18
C ARG A 99 10.94 -15.48 2.93
N HIS A 100 10.90 -14.23 2.47
CA HIS A 100 11.60 -13.09 3.08
C HIS A 100 10.69 -12.18 3.92
N GLY A 101 9.37 -12.42 3.88
CA GLY A 101 8.37 -11.65 4.60
C GLY A 101 7.15 -11.31 3.74
N TRP A 102 6.33 -10.38 4.25
CA TRP A 102 5.08 -10.01 3.61
C TRP A 102 5.26 -8.90 2.57
N VAL A 103 4.70 -9.10 1.37
CA VAL A 103 4.45 -8.03 0.40
C VAL A 103 3.02 -7.57 0.60
N TRP A 104 2.83 -6.29 0.89
CA TRP A 104 1.50 -5.73 1.09
C TRP A 104 1.38 -4.30 0.56
N ALA A 105 0.15 -3.87 0.30
CA ALA A 105 -0.20 -2.52 -0.09
C ALA A 105 -1.57 -2.14 0.48
N TYR A 106 -1.83 -0.84 0.63
CA TYR A 106 -3.15 -0.37 1.08
C TYR A 106 -4.18 -0.39 -0.04
N ASN A 107 -3.77 0.02 -1.24
CA ASN A 107 -4.60 0.05 -2.44
C ASN A 107 -3.76 -0.27 -3.69
N LEU A 108 -4.42 -0.28 -4.84
CA LEU A 108 -3.78 -0.60 -6.12
C LEU A 108 -2.73 0.43 -6.52
N GLU A 109 -2.92 1.70 -6.20
CA GLU A 109 -1.95 2.77 -6.49
C GLU A 109 -0.64 2.54 -5.72
N HIS A 110 -0.75 2.19 -4.44
CA HIS A 110 0.39 1.82 -3.61
C HIS A 110 1.10 0.58 -4.18
N LEU A 111 0.34 -0.44 -4.59
CA LEU A 111 0.89 -1.67 -5.16
C LEU A 111 1.65 -1.40 -6.48
N GLU A 112 1.08 -0.56 -7.35
CA GLU A 112 1.70 -0.18 -8.62
C GLU A 112 2.95 0.68 -8.40
N LEU A 113 2.96 1.56 -7.38
CA LEU A 113 4.17 2.29 -7.00
C LEU A 113 5.32 1.34 -6.64
N ILE A 114 5.04 0.31 -5.83
CA ILE A 114 6.03 -0.71 -5.46
C ILE A 114 6.49 -1.45 -6.71
N LYS A 115 5.56 -1.87 -7.58
CA LYS A 115 5.87 -2.57 -8.83
C LYS A 115 6.81 -1.75 -9.72
N ARG A 116 6.49 -0.48 -9.99
CA ARG A 116 7.32 0.42 -10.81
C ARG A 116 8.72 0.59 -10.21
N PHE A 117 8.84 0.71 -8.88
CA PHE A 117 10.12 0.82 -8.22
C PHE A 117 10.97 -0.45 -8.36
N VAL A 118 10.35 -1.61 -8.19
CA VAL A 118 11.03 -2.91 -8.30
C VAL A 118 11.42 -3.22 -9.75
N GLN A 119 10.59 -2.82 -10.72
CA GLN A 119 10.87 -2.99 -12.16
C GLN A 119 11.97 -2.06 -12.70
N ALA A 120 12.29 -0.98 -11.99
CA ALA A 120 13.31 -0.05 -12.48
C ALA A 120 14.73 -0.62 -12.28
N PRO A 121 15.51 -0.81 -13.37
CA PRO A 121 16.88 -1.30 -13.28
C PRO A 121 17.84 -0.24 -12.71
N LEU A 122 17.53 1.04 -12.92
CA LEU A 122 18.26 2.19 -12.40
C LEU A 122 17.31 3.01 -11.52
N ARG A 123 17.65 3.08 -10.23
CA ARG A 123 16.93 3.87 -9.24
C ARG A 123 17.75 5.12 -8.97
N GLU A 124 17.12 6.28 -8.96
CA GLU A 124 17.80 7.49 -8.49
C GLU A 124 18.31 7.26 -7.07
N SER A 125 19.63 7.35 -6.89
CA SER A 125 20.24 7.32 -5.56
C SER A 125 19.61 8.42 -4.72
N ILE A 126 19.05 8.05 -3.56
CA ILE A 126 18.50 9.02 -2.61
C ILE A 126 19.69 9.81 -2.06
N PRO A 127 19.79 11.13 -2.31
CA PRO A 127 20.86 11.93 -1.72
C PRO A 127 20.79 11.82 -0.20
N ARG A 128 21.92 11.52 0.45
CA ARG A 128 22.01 11.23 1.90
C ARG A 128 21.40 12.33 2.79
N HIS A 129 21.33 13.56 2.28
CA HIS A 129 20.86 14.77 2.96
C HIS A 129 19.36 15.10 2.74
N ASP A 130 18.64 14.36 1.88
CA ASP A 130 17.20 14.59 1.69
C ASP A 130 16.41 13.82 2.77
N HIS A 131 16.27 14.44 3.95
CA HIS A 131 15.52 13.89 5.07
C HIS A 131 14.04 13.62 4.72
N GLY A 132 13.47 14.39 3.80
CA GLY A 132 12.11 14.17 3.27
C GLY A 132 12.00 12.88 2.47
N ARG A 133 13.01 12.56 1.64
CA ARG A 133 13.06 11.29 0.88
C ARG A 133 13.19 10.04 1.75
N ARG A 134 13.56 10.12 3.04
CA ARG A 134 13.61 8.95 3.95
C ARG A 134 12.23 8.49 4.43
N MET A 135 11.20 9.32 4.26
CA MET A 135 9.82 9.01 4.67
C MET A 135 8.97 8.42 3.54
N THR A 136 9.52 8.33 2.33
CA THR A 136 8.77 7.82 1.17
C THR A 136 8.53 6.32 1.32
N VAL A 137 7.44 5.84 0.74
CA VAL A 137 7.10 4.40 0.70
C VAL A 137 8.30 3.61 0.23
N VAL A 138 8.89 4.07 -0.87
CA VAL A 138 10.00 3.43 -1.58
C VAL A 138 11.24 3.34 -0.72
N ALA A 139 11.62 4.43 -0.03
CA ALA A 139 12.78 4.45 0.86
C ALA A 139 12.58 3.56 2.10
N ARG A 140 11.34 3.44 2.58
CA ARG A 140 10.98 2.64 3.77
C ARG A 140 10.62 1.19 3.46
N LEU A 141 10.73 0.75 2.21
CA LEU A 141 10.53 -0.66 1.85
C LEU A 141 11.56 -1.53 2.58
N PRO A 142 11.20 -2.77 2.97
CA PRO A 142 12.16 -3.72 3.49
C PRO A 142 13.38 -3.85 2.58
N SER A 143 14.57 -3.91 3.17
CA SER A 143 15.84 -3.95 2.43
C SER A 143 15.87 -5.09 1.41
N TRP A 144 15.28 -6.23 1.73
CA TRP A 144 15.20 -7.38 0.83
C TRP A 144 14.39 -7.08 -0.45
N MET A 145 13.33 -6.26 -0.40
CA MET A 145 12.56 -5.86 -1.58
C MET A 145 13.35 -4.89 -2.46
N GLN A 146 14.32 -4.17 -1.88
CA GLN A 146 15.20 -3.27 -2.61
C GLN A 146 16.36 -4.01 -3.27
N GLN A 147 16.66 -5.26 -2.88
CA GLN A 147 17.77 -6.01 -3.49
C GLN A 147 17.40 -6.52 -4.88
N ALA A 148 18.29 -6.32 -5.86
CA ALA A 148 18.08 -6.75 -7.24
C ALA A 148 17.81 -8.26 -7.36
N LYS A 149 18.50 -9.09 -6.56
CA LYS A 149 18.32 -10.55 -6.54
C LYS A 149 16.91 -11.03 -6.16
N ASN A 150 16.14 -10.20 -5.47
CA ASN A 150 14.78 -10.54 -5.02
C ASN A 150 13.70 -9.91 -5.92
N ARG A 151 14.08 -9.20 -6.99
CA ARG A 151 13.17 -8.49 -7.88
C ARG A 151 12.07 -9.41 -8.42
N ASP A 152 12.45 -10.55 -8.97
CA ASP A 152 11.49 -11.48 -9.58
C ASP A 152 10.55 -12.10 -8.54
N GLU A 153 11.02 -12.27 -7.31
CA GLU A 153 10.18 -12.74 -6.21
C GLU A 153 9.12 -11.72 -5.82
N VAL A 154 9.50 -10.44 -5.69
CA VAL A 154 8.55 -9.36 -5.40
C VAL A 154 7.55 -9.19 -6.54
N LEU A 155 8.00 -9.24 -7.80
CA LEU A 155 7.09 -9.14 -8.95
C LEU A 155 6.11 -10.32 -9.01
N ARG A 156 6.57 -11.54 -8.75
CA ARG A 156 5.68 -12.71 -8.64
C ARG A 156 4.68 -12.56 -7.49
N ALA A 157 5.11 -12.00 -6.35
CA ALA A 157 4.21 -11.70 -5.24
C ALA A 157 3.12 -10.68 -5.64
N ILE A 158 3.48 -9.61 -6.34
CA ILE A 158 2.52 -8.62 -6.85
C ILE A 158 1.54 -9.25 -7.84
N THR A 159 2.03 -10.09 -8.77
CA THR A 159 1.16 -10.84 -9.69
C THR A 159 0.20 -11.77 -8.95
N ARG A 160 0.64 -12.45 -7.88
CA ARG A 160 -0.24 -13.26 -7.03
C ARG A 160 -1.34 -12.41 -6.38
N ILE A 161 -1.00 -11.22 -5.89
CA ILE A 161 -1.98 -10.28 -5.34
C ILE A 161 -3.01 -9.88 -6.40
N HIS A 162 -2.59 -9.49 -7.61
CA HIS A 162 -3.51 -9.15 -8.70
C HIS A 162 -4.44 -10.33 -9.06
N ALA A 163 -3.88 -11.53 -9.20
CA ALA A 163 -4.68 -12.73 -9.49
C ALA A 163 -5.65 -13.09 -8.36
N SER A 164 -5.37 -12.71 -7.11
CA SER A 164 -6.28 -12.91 -5.98
C SER A 164 -7.49 -11.95 -5.99
N LEU A 165 -7.40 -10.83 -6.70
CA LEU A 165 -8.52 -9.89 -6.84
C LEU A 165 -9.51 -10.36 -7.91
N LEU A 166 -9.03 -10.95 -9.00
CA LEU A 166 -9.84 -11.47 -10.10
C LEU A 166 -10.66 -12.71 -9.72
N ARG A 167 -10.32 -13.39 -8.62
CA ARG A 167 -10.99 -14.59 -8.12
C ARG A 167 -12.09 -14.31 -7.09
N THR A 168 -12.50 -13.05 -6.92
CA THR A 168 -13.46 -12.60 -5.91
C THR A 168 -14.78 -12.20 -6.54
#